data_AF-A0A928PTK2-F1
#
_entry.id   AF-A0A928PTK2-F1
#
_cell.length_a   1.000
_cell.length_b   1.000
_cell.length_c   1.000
_cell.angle_alpha   90.00
_cell.angle_beta   90.00
_cell.angle_gamma   90.00
#
_symmetry.space_group_name_H-M   'P 1'
#
loop_
_entity.id
_entity.type
_entity.pdbx_description
1 polymer ?
#
loop_
_entity_poly.entity_id
_entity_poly.type
_entity_poly.pdbx_seq_one_letter_code
_entity_poly.pdbx_strand_id
1 'polypeptide(L)'
;MKRFSALLMAALMLLGVLSGCGDSNEITGVSMAQQEYVGYNIFEIPRFCGEGETADQLNAQLDERLAPYIDGWDAIKGDDVYWYEVKSYPICGERYMQVAVTAIEYPNYGTDGDVFSLCYDAEEGRQLTIDDALQQAGVSRETVEQRACMLMTDYLSEGDLVVEVSMPAFVFAGSELCVVLRAFIENDLADEHDELFVYNTAQDALTDYSGGKLLPTGLCDHLDPPLHYDRGE
;
A
#
# COMPACT_ATOMS: atom_id res chain seq x y z
N MET A 1 34.71 13.10 55.63
CA MET A 1 34.89 14.44 55.04
C MET A 1 36.11 14.37 54.13
N LYS A 2 36.00 13.98 52.85
CA LYS A 2 35.61 14.80 51.68
C LYS A 2 36.32 16.16 51.62
N ARG A 3 37.37 16.30 50.79
CA ARG A 3 37.69 17.43 49.88
C ARG A 3 38.65 16.91 48.79
N PHE A 4 38.17 16.64 47.57
CA PHE A 4 38.16 17.52 46.39
C PHE A 4 39.58 17.82 45.85
N SER A 5 40.00 17.03 44.85
CA SER A 5 40.98 17.44 43.85
C SER A 5 40.30 17.41 42.49
N ALA A 6 40.19 18.59 41.87
CA ALA A 6 39.70 18.77 40.53
C ALA A 6 40.74 18.25 39.53
N LEU A 7 40.32 17.45 38.56
CA LEU A 7 41.01 17.32 37.28
C LEU A 7 39.99 17.50 36.16
N LEU A 8 40.18 18.60 35.45
CA LEU A 8 39.46 19.02 34.27
C LEU A 8 39.94 18.17 33.08
N MET A 9 39.14 17.23 32.59
CA MET A 9 39.35 16.63 31.27
C MET A 9 38.38 17.27 30.29
N ALA A 10 38.88 18.24 29.52
CA ALA A 10 38.21 18.70 28.31
C ALA A 10 38.60 17.74 27.17
N ALA A 11 37.72 16.79 26.86
CA ALA A 11 37.81 16.01 25.63
C ALA A 11 37.17 16.83 24.50
N LEU A 12 38.03 17.43 23.66
CA LEU A 12 37.64 18.08 22.42
C LEU A 12 37.22 16.96 21.42
N MET A 13 35.93 16.65 21.33
CA MET A 13 35.43 15.84 20.21
C MET A 13 35.28 16.76 19.00
N LEU A 14 36.30 16.75 18.14
CA LEU A 14 36.17 17.13 16.74
C LEU A 14 35.30 16.08 16.05
N LEU A 15 33.99 16.27 16.05
CA LEU A 15 33.10 15.62 15.09
C LEU A 15 33.33 16.30 13.74
N GLY A 16 34.20 15.69 12.94
CA GLY A 16 34.38 16.05 11.54
C GLY A 16 33.05 15.92 10.82
N VAL A 17 32.61 17.03 10.22
CA VAL A 17 31.58 17.01 9.19
C VAL A 17 32.20 16.30 8.00
N LEU A 18 31.96 15.00 7.88
CA LEU A 18 32.05 14.32 6.60
C LEU A 18 30.89 14.86 5.77
N SER A 19 31.14 15.91 5.01
CA SER A 19 30.34 16.21 3.82
C SER A 19 30.58 15.08 2.83
N GLY A 20 29.88 13.96 3.04
CA GLY A 20 29.62 13.03 1.97
C GLY A 20 28.84 13.79 0.92
N CYS A 21 29.38 13.87 -0.28
CA CYS A 21 28.55 14.05 -1.47
C CYS A 21 27.70 12.76 -1.53
N GLY A 22 26.60 12.74 -0.79
CA GLY A 22 25.66 11.64 -0.83
C GLY A 22 24.90 11.79 -2.13
N ASP A 23 24.96 10.77 -2.98
CA ASP A 23 23.89 10.55 -3.96
C ASP A 23 22.59 10.54 -3.16
N SER A 24 21.81 11.61 -3.26
CA SER A 24 20.55 11.72 -2.52
C SER A 24 19.58 10.74 -3.17
N ASN A 25 19.44 9.56 -2.58
CA ASN A 25 18.38 8.58 -2.89
C ASN A 25 17.01 9.09 -2.39
N GLU A 26 16.74 10.38 -2.54
CA GLU A 26 15.56 11.02 -1.97
C GLU A 26 14.36 10.76 -2.87
N ILE A 27 13.39 10.03 -2.33
CA ILE A 27 12.05 9.91 -2.91
C ILE A 27 11.26 11.14 -2.50
N THR A 28 10.69 11.82 -3.49
CA THR A 28 9.99 13.11 -3.35
C THR A 28 8.47 12.99 -3.47
N GLY A 29 7.96 11.84 -3.91
CA GLY A 29 6.53 11.57 -4.00
C GLY A 29 6.21 10.42 -4.94
N VAL A 30 4.94 10.33 -5.34
CA VAL A 30 4.45 9.40 -6.37
C VAL A 30 3.74 10.20 -7.47
N SER A 31 3.93 9.80 -8.73
CA SER A 31 3.22 10.32 -9.90
C SER A 31 2.70 9.18 -10.77
N MET A 32 1.99 9.49 -11.85
CA MET A 32 1.56 8.50 -12.83
C MET A 32 2.44 8.55 -14.07
N ALA A 33 3.08 7.43 -14.43
CA ALA A 33 3.72 7.29 -15.74
C ALA A 33 2.69 7.25 -16.87
N GLN A 34 1.55 6.62 -16.61
CA GLN A 34 0.43 6.54 -17.53
C GLN A 34 -0.87 6.64 -16.74
N GLN A 35 -1.81 7.41 -17.29
CA GLN A 35 -3.11 7.64 -16.69
C GLN A 35 -4.15 7.79 -17.81
N GLU A 36 -4.99 6.77 -17.99
CA GLU A 36 -6.01 6.71 -19.04
C GLU A 36 -7.33 6.17 -18.50
N TYR A 37 -8.44 6.66 -19.08
CA TYR A 37 -9.79 6.21 -18.77
C TYR A 37 -10.55 6.07 -20.08
N VAL A 38 -11.01 4.87 -20.39
CA VAL A 38 -11.72 4.58 -21.65
C VAL A 38 -12.96 3.75 -21.35
N GLY A 39 -14.14 4.33 -21.52
CA GLY A 39 -15.39 3.70 -21.09
C GLY A 39 -15.38 3.47 -19.57
N TYR A 40 -15.52 2.22 -19.15
CA TYR A 40 -15.41 1.78 -17.75
C TYR A 40 -14.00 1.34 -17.34
N ASN A 41 -13.05 1.34 -18.28
CA ASN A 41 -11.69 0.89 -18.02
C ASN A 41 -10.86 2.00 -17.38
N ILE A 42 -10.04 1.62 -16.41
CA ILE A 42 -9.19 2.51 -15.62
C ILE A 42 -7.76 2.01 -15.73
N PHE A 43 -6.82 2.91 -16.03
CA PHE A 43 -5.42 2.54 -16.19
C PHE A 43 -4.50 3.60 -15.59
N GLU A 44 -4.07 3.36 -14.36
CA GLU A 44 -3.25 4.26 -13.55
C GLU A 44 -1.95 3.56 -13.15
N ILE A 45 -0.85 3.85 -13.84
CA ILE A 45 0.45 3.23 -13.61
C ILE A 45 1.32 4.17 -12.76
N PRO A 46 1.53 3.85 -11.47
CA PRO A 46 2.23 4.75 -10.56
C PRO A 46 3.74 4.66 -10.75
N ARG A 47 4.45 5.70 -10.31
CA ARG A 47 5.91 5.77 -10.20
C ARG A 47 6.32 6.57 -8.98
N PHE A 48 7.32 6.08 -8.26
CA PHE A 48 8.04 6.87 -7.28
C PHE A 48 8.89 7.93 -7.99
N CYS A 49 8.73 9.19 -7.56
CA CYS A 49 9.51 10.34 -8.00
C CYS A 49 10.72 10.52 -7.09
N GLY A 50 11.87 10.87 -7.64
CA GLY A 50 13.09 11.08 -6.87
C GLY A 50 14.34 10.88 -7.72
N GLU A 51 15.49 11.14 -7.13
CA GLU A 51 16.79 10.82 -7.75
C GLU A 51 17.38 9.58 -7.08
N GLY A 52 18.21 8.83 -7.83
CA GLY A 52 19.00 7.72 -7.31
C GLY A 52 18.35 6.33 -7.37
N GLU A 53 19.14 5.33 -6.98
CA GLU A 53 18.84 3.92 -7.22
C GLU A 53 17.60 3.41 -6.48
N THR A 54 17.20 4.06 -5.38
CA THR A 54 16.04 3.64 -4.59
C THR A 54 14.74 3.83 -5.36
N ALA A 55 14.53 4.99 -5.99
CA ALA A 55 13.35 5.22 -6.82
C ALA A 55 13.33 4.24 -8.00
N ASP A 56 14.49 4.01 -8.64
CA ASP A 56 14.62 3.06 -9.74
C ASP A 56 14.28 1.62 -9.32
N GLN A 57 14.73 1.17 -8.15
CA GLN A 57 14.43 -0.18 -7.63
C GLN A 57 12.95 -0.38 -7.30
N LEU A 58 12.29 0.63 -6.71
CA LEU A 58 10.85 0.57 -6.46
C LEU A 58 10.05 0.60 -7.76
N ASN A 59 10.47 1.45 -8.71
CA ASN A 59 9.85 1.54 -10.02
C ASN A 59 10.03 0.25 -10.83
N ALA A 60 11.16 -0.44 -10.71
CA ALA A 60 11.37 -1.75 -11.33
C ALA A 60 10.45 -2.83 -10.73
N GLN A 61 10.17 -2.79 -9.43
CA GLN A 61 9.19 -3.68 -8.80
C GLN A 61 7.76 -3.38 -9.28
N LEU A 62 7.40 -2.10 -9.44
CA LEU A 62 6.13 -1.70 -10.05
C LEU A 62 6.03 -2.23 -11.47
N ASP A 63 7.09 -2.08 -12.27
CA ASP A 63 7.14 -2.60 -13.64
C ASP A 63 6.95 -4.11 -13.70
N GLU A 64 7.69 -4.86 -12.89
CA GLU A 64 7.59 -6.32 -12.86
C GLU A 64 6.17 -6.77 -12.52
N ARG A 65 5.56 -6.14 -11.51
CA ARG A 65 4.24 -6.53 -11.02
C ARG A 65 3.10 -6.08 -11.93
N LEU A 66 3.26 -4.94 -12.60
CA LEU A 66 2.26 -4.38 -13.52
C LEU A 66 2.47 -4.81 -14.97
N ALA A 67 3.57 -5.49 -15.31
CA ALA A 67 3.87 -5.92 -16.67
C ALA A 67 2.73 -6.68 -17.36
N PRO A 68 2.08 -7.69 -16.73
CA PRO A 68 0.95 -8.38 -17.35
C PRO A 68 -0.16 -7.40 -17.74
N TYR A 69 -0.35 -6.37 -16.91
CA TYR A 69 -1.41 -5.42 -17.12
C TYR A 69 -1.07 -4.39 -18.21
N ILE A 70 0.17 -3.93 -18.22
CA ILE A 70 0.69 -3.01 -19.23
C ILE A 70 0.66 -3.66 -20.61
N ASP A 71 1.05 -4.93 -20.73
CA ASP A 71 1.06 -5.66 -21.99
C ASP A 71 -0.36 -5.89 -22.55
N GLY A 72 -1.37 -6.01 -21.67
CA GLY A 72 -2.77 -6.25 -22.04
C GLY A 72 -3.56 -4.99 -22.44
N TRP A 73 -3.16 -3.81 -21.96
CA TRP A 73 -3.94 -2.57 -22.06
C TRP A 73 -4.38 -2.22 -23.49
N ASP A 74 -3.44 -2.21 -24.44
CA ASP A 74 -3.71 -1.79 -25.82
C ASP A 74 -4.69 -2.73 -26.55
N ALA A 75 -4.74 -4.00 -26.15
CA ALA A 75 -5.68 -4.97 -26.70
C ALA A 75 -7.10 -4.79 -26.16
N ILE A 76 -7.25 -4.28 -24.94
CA ILE A 76 -8.51 -4.29 -24.19
C ILE A 76 -9.18 -2.92 -24.13
N LYS A 77 -8.42 -1.81 -24.10
CA LYS A 77 -8.93 -0.48 -23.76
C LYS A 77 -10.11 0.05 -24.59
N GLY A 78 -10.36 -0.49 -25.77
CA GLY A 78 -11.47 -0.10 -26.65
C GLY A 78 -12.52 -1.19 -26.88
N ASP A 79 -12.47 -2.30 -26.14
CA ASP A 79 -13.44 -3.39 -26.23
C ASP A 79 -14.48 -3.27 -25.12
N ASP A 80 -15.75 -3.14 -25.52
CA ASP A 80 -16.88 -2.98 -24.59
C ASP A 80 -17.27 -4.28 -23.87
N VAL A 81 -16.67 -5.42 -24.24
CA VAL A 81 -16.93 -6.74 -23.62
C VAL A 81 -15.99 -7.03 -22.46
N TYR A 82 -14.79 -6.45 -22.48
CA TYR A 82 -13.76 -6.69 -21.48
C TYR A 82 -13.68 -5.52 -20.50
N TRP A 83 -13.53 -5.85 -19.23
CA TRP A 83 -13.35 -4.89 -18.15
C TRP A 83 -11.91 -4.94 -17.63
N TYR A 84 -11.36 -3.77 -17.33
CA TYR A 84 -9.95 -3.59 -17.07
C TYR A 84 -9.68 -2.43 -16.13
N GLU A 85 -9.16 -2.70 -14.93
CA GLU A 85 -8.91 -1.69 -13.92
C GLU A 85 -7.55 -1.87 -13.26
N VAL A 86 -6.66 -0.91 -13.48
CA VAL A 86 -5.50 -0.67 -12.62
C VAL A 86 -5.73 0.66 -11.91
N LYS A 87 -6.07 0.61 -10.63
CA LYS A 87 -6.30 1.79 -9.77
C LYS A 87 -5.12 1.95 -8.82
N SER A 88 -4.60 3.17 -8.73
CA SER A 88 -3.48 3.52 -7.86
C SER A 88 -3.95 4.39 -6.70
N TYR A 89 -3.34 4.20 -5.52
CA TYR A 89 -3.66 4.91 -4.29
C TYR A 89 -2.35 5.42 -3.65
N PRO A 90 -1.79 6.54 -4.15
CA PRO A 90 -0.58 7.15 -3.61
C PRO A 90 -0.84 7.80 -2.25
N ILE A 91 0.06 7.59 -1.29
CA ILE A 91 0.03 8.18 0.05
C ILE A 91 1.46 8.59 0.41
N CYS A 92 1.76 9.88 0.25
CA CYS A 92 3.07 10.44 0.51
C CYS A 92 3.03 11.37 1.73
N GLY A 93 3.81 11.02 2.75
CA GLY A 93 4.03 11.85 3.94
C GLY A 93 5.51 12.16 4.15
N GLU A 94 5.84 12.83 5.27
CA GLU A 94 7.23 13.16 5.59
C GLU A 94 8.12 11.92 5.79
N ARG A 95 7.57 10.85 6.38
CA ARG A 95 8.31 9.61 6.65
C ARG A 95 8.07 8.54 5.59
N TYR A 96 6.82 8.29 5.22
CA TYR A 96 6.47 7.17 4.35
C TYR A 96 6.08 7.67 2.96
N MET A 97 6.70 7.10 1.93
CA MET A 97 6.31 7.26 0.53
C MET A 97 5.70 5.95 0.06
N GLN A 98 4.41 5.95 -0.29
CA GLN A 98 3.65 4.71 -0.45
C GLN A 98 2.74 4.76 -1.67
N VAL A 99 2.50 3.60 -2.25
CA VAL A 99 1.40 3.41 -3.18
C VAL A 99 0.79 2.03 -2.96
N ALA A 100 -0.53 1.98 -2.82
CA ALA A 100 -1.29 0.74 -2.95
C ALA A 100 -1.92 0.67 -4.34
N VAL A 101 -2.09 -0.53 -4.88
CA VAL A 101 -2.64 -0.77 -6.21
C VAL A 101 -3.64 -1.92 -6.16
N THR A 102 -4.75 -1.75 -6.87
CA THR A 102 -5.65 -2.85 -7.24
C THR A 102 -5.60 -3.00 -8.76
N ALA A 103 -5.37 -4.21 -9.24
CA ALA A 103 -5.29 -4.51 -10.66
C ALA A 103 -6.21 -5.69 -10.99
N ILE A 104 -7.27 -5.47 -11.75
CA ILE A 104 -8.29 -6.47 -12.07
C ILE A 104 -8.52 -6.44 -13.58
N GLU A 105 -8.53 -7.62 -14.19
CA GLU A 105 -8.83 -7.79 -15.62
C GLU A 105 -9.86 -8.90 -15.81
N TYR A 106 -10.79 -8.73 -16.74
CA TYR A 106 -11.70 -9.80 -17.14
C TYR A 106 -10.92 -11.04 -17.61
N PRO A 107 -11.31 -12.27 -17.23
CA PRO A 107 -12.56 -12.67 -16.58
C PRO A 107 -12.52 -12.68 -15.05
N ASN A 108 -11.57 -12.01 -14.40
CA ASN A 108 -11.61 -11.84 -12.95
C ASN A 108 -12.71 -10.84 -12.60
N TYR A 109 -13.51 -11.17 -11.58
CA TYR A 109 -14.62 -10.33 -11.13
C TYR A 109 -14.41 -9.90 -9.69
N GLY A 110 -15.06 -8.81 -9.30
CA GLY A 110 -15.03 -8.33 -7.91
C GLY A 110 -13.60 -8.05 -7.45
N THR A 111 -13.09 -8.93 -6.59
CA THR A 111 -11.79 -8.76 -5.92
C THR A 111 -10.73 -9.78 -6.31
N ASP A 112 -11.00 -10.59 -7.34
CA ASP A 112 -10.15 -11.71 -7.79
C ASP A 112 -8.83 -11.26 -8.47
N GLY A 113 -8.62 -9.95 -8.69
CA GLY A 113 -7.40 -9.40 -9.31
C GLY A 113 -6.16 -9.42 -8.41
N ASP A 114 -5.08 -8.72 -8.79
CA ASP A 114 -3.92 -8.48 -7.93
C ASP A 114 -4.15 -7.27 -7.02
N VAL A 115 -3.60 -7.34 -5.81
CA VAL A 115 -3.57 -6.24 -4.85
C VAL A 115 -2.20 -6.26 -4.20
N PHE A 116 -1.56 -5.09 -4.13
CA PHE A 116 -0.27 -4.96 -3.47
C PHE A 116 -0.01 -3.51 -3.06
N SER A 117 1.01 -3.31 -2.23
CA SER A 117 1.56 -1.99 -1.99
C SER A 117 3.08 -2.02 -1.95
N LEU A 118 3.68 -0.87 -2.23
CA LEU A 118 5.07 -0.59 -1.93
C LEU A 118 5.11 0.59 -0.95
N CYS A 119 5.95 0.46 0.08
CA CYS A 119 6.12 1.47 1.13
C CYS A 119 7.61 1.70 1.35
N TYR A 120 8.07 2.93 1.19
CA TYR A 120 9.42 3.35 1.50
C TYR A 120 9.42 4.19 2.78
N ASP A 121 10.25 3.81 3.74
CA ASP A 121 10.51 4.56 4.97
C ASP A 121 11.74 5.45 4.75
N ALA A 122 11.52 6.75 4.60
CA ALA A 122 12.56 7.75 4.39
C ALA A 122 13.45 7.98 5.62
N GLU A 123 12.94 7.65 6.83
CA GLU A 123 13.73 7.74 8.07
C GLU A 123 14.72 6.58 8.17
N GLU A 124 14.27 5.36 7.81
CA GLU A 124 15.14 4.16 7.79
C GLU A 124 15.91 3.99 6.47
N GLY A 125 15.56 4.75 5.42
CA GLY A 125 16.20 4.72 4.11
C GLY A 125 15.97 3.42 3.33
N ARG A 126 14.83 2.74 3.53
CA ARG A 126 14.57 1.42 2.94
C ARG A 126 13.09 1.17 2.65
N GLN A 127 12.82 0.20 1.78
CA GLN A 127 11.48 -0.36 1.60
C GLN A 127 11.07 -1.20 2.82
N LEU A 128 9.80 -1.10 3.20
CA LEU A 128 9.17 -1.91 4.23
C LEU A 128 8.37 -3.06 3.63
N THR A 129 8.41 -4.19 4.32
CA THR A 129 7.50 -5.32 4.12
C THR A 129 6.31 -5.22 5.06
N ILE A 130 5.27 -6.05 4.85
CA ILE A 130 4.16 -6.16 5.80
C ILE A 130 4.65 -6.56 7.20
N ASP A 131 5.64 -7.45 7.30
CA ASP A 131 6.14 -7.90 8.60
C ASP A 131 6.91 -6.77 9.32
N ASP A 132 7.64 -5.92 8.58
CA ASP A 132 8.22 -4.69 9.13
C ASP A 132 7.13 -3.75 9.67
N ALA A 133 6.07 -3.55 8.88
CA ALA A 133 4.99 -2.63 9.24
C ALA A 133 4.24 -3.10 10.50
N LEU A 134 3.91 -4.40 10.56
CA LEU A 134 3.31 -5.03 11.74
C LEU A 134 4.20 -4.88 12.98
N GLN A 135 5.52 -5.11 12.82
CA GLN A 135 6.48 -4.91 13.89
C GLN A 135 6.52 -3.45 14.37
N GLN A 136 6.55 -2.48 13.46
CA GLN A 136 6.51 -1.05 13.80
C GLN A 136 5.21 -0.66 14.52
N ALA A 137 4.08 -1.23 14.11
CA ALA A 137 2.78 -1.05 14.77
C ALA A 137 2.64 -1.82 16.09
N GLY A 138 3.60 -2.69 16.44
CA GLY A 138 3.59 -3.48 17.67
C GLY A 138 2.53 -4.58 17.70
N VAL A 139 2.11 -5.08 16.53
CA VAL A 139 1.11 -6.15 16.39
C VAL A 139 1.71 -7.36 15.67
N SER A 140 1.19 -8.56 15.94
CA SER A 140 1.57 -9.77 15.21
C SER A 140 0.60 -10.05 14.07
N ARG A 141 1.07 -10.77 13.05
CA ARG A 141 0.23 -11.31 11.97
C ARG A 141 -0.97 -12.08 12.51
N GLU A 142 -0.73 -13.02 13.43
CA GLU A 142 -1.77 -13.81 14.09
C GLU A 142 -2.82 -12.93 14.79
N THR A 143 -2.39 -11.85 15.45
CA THR A 143 -3.32 -10.91 16.11
C THR A 143 -4.21 -10.23 15.08
N VAL A 144 -3.62 -9.74 13.97
CA VAL A 144 -4.39 -9.10 12.90
C VAL A 144 -5.38 -10.08 12.27
N GLU A 145 -4.95 -11.30 11.94
CA GLU A 145 -5.82 -12.34 11.37
C GLU A 145 -6.98 -12.67 12.31
N GLN A 146 -6.70 -12.94 13.59
CA GLN A 146 -7.75 -13.26 14.56
C GLN A 146 -8.74 -12.12 14.75
N ARG A 147 -8.26 -10.87 14.90
CA ARG A 147 -9.14 -9.71 15.06
C ARG A 147 -9.96 -9.44 13.81
N ALA A 148 -9.33 -9.51 12.64
CA ALA A 148 -10.03 -9.29 11.38
C ALA A 148 -11.09 -10.36 11.11
N CYS A 149 -10.78 -11.65 11.28
CA CYS A 149 -11.77 -12.72 11.13
C CYS A 149 -12.97 -12.52 12.07
N MET A 150 -12.74 -12.06 13.30
CA MET A 150 -13.84 -11.74 14.22
C MET A 150 -14.70 -10.55 13.75
N LEU A 151 -14.11 -9.56 13.08
CA LEU A 151 -14.85 -8.39 12.57
C LEU A 151 -15.53 -8.68 11.23
N MET A 152 -14.94 -9.55 10.40
CA MET A 152 -15.51 -9.98 9.12
C MET A 152 -16.89 -10.60 9.30
N THR A 153 -17.18 -11.26 10.43
CA THR A 153 -18.49 -11.90 10.67
C THR A 153 -19.68 -10.95 10.53
N ASP A 154 -19.48 -9.65 10.70
CA ASP A 154 -20.54 -8.64 10.55
C ASP A 154 -20.85 -8.32 9.07
N TYR A 155 -19.96 -8.72 8.15
CA TYR A 155 -20.07 -8.52 6.70
C TYR A 155 -20.52 -9.79 5.96
N LEU A 156 -20.31 -10.96 6.57
CA LEU A 156 -20.57 -12.26 5.97
C LEU A 156 -22.07 -12.60 5.91
N SER A 157 -22.46 -13.28 4.84
CA SER A 157 -23.79 -13.84 4.65
C SER A 157 -23.97 -15.14 5.44
N GLU A 158 -25.22 -15.59 5.57
CA GLU A 158 -25.52 -16.89 6.19
C GLU A 158 -24.86 -18.03 5.42
N GLY A 159 -24.05 -18.83 6.12
CA GLY A 159 -23.33 -19.97 5.55
C GLY A 159 -21.90 -19.66 5.08
N ASP A 160 -21.49 -18.39 5.06
CA ASP A 160 -20.12 -18.00 4.72
C ASP A 160 -19.14 -18.43 5.82
N LEU A 161 -18.01 -18.97 5.38
CA LEU A 161 -16.89 -19.34 6.22
C LEU A 161 -15.61 -18.73 5.66
N VAL A 162 -14.93 -17.91 6.47
CA VAL A 162 -13.57 -17.47 6.15
C VAL A 162 -12.62 -18.63 6.34
N VAL A 163 -12.02 -19.11 5.26
CA VAL A 163 -11.10 -20.26 5.25
C VAL A 163 -9.66 -19.80 5.30
N GLU A 164 -9.33 -18.72 4.61
CA GLU A 164 -7.99 -18.14 4.57
C GLU A 164 -8.07 -16.61 4.61
N VAL A 165 -7.09 -15.99 5.27
CA VAL A 165 -6.88 -14.55 5.21
C VAL A 165 -5.42 -14.29 4.85
N SER A 166 -5.20 -13.48 3.82
CA SER A 166 -3.88 -12.97 3.46
C SER A 166 -3.81 -11.45 3.61
N MET A 167 -2.60 -10.90 3.63
CA MET A 167 -2.32 -9.46 3.79
C MET A 167 -1.57 -8.92 2.56
N PRO A 168 -2.23 -8.82 1.40
CA PRO A 168 -1.58 -8.47 0.15
C PRO A 168 -0.95 -7.06 0.13
N ALA A 169 -1.51 -6.13 0.89
CA ALA A 169 -1.04 -4.75 0.93
C ALA A 169 -1.18 -4.13 2.32
N PHE A 170 -0.44 -3.06 2.54
CA PHE A 170 -0.55 -2.21 3.72
C PHE A 170 -0.17 -0.77 3.40
N VAL A 171 -0.67 0.16 4.20
CA VAL A 171 -0.30 1.57 4.16
C VAL A 171 -0.28 2.15 5.57
N PHE A 172 0.58 3.14 5.78
CA PHE A 172 0.55 4.00 6.96
C PHE A 172 -0.29 5.24 6.70
N ALA A 173 -1.28 5.47 7.57
CA ALA A 173 -2.08 6.68 7.68
C ALA A 173 -1.55 7.52 8.85
N GLY A 174 -0.53 8.34 8.58
CA GLY A 174 0.25 8.96 9.65
C GLY A 174 0.97 7.88 10.46
N SER A 175 0.59 7.69 11.72
CA SER A 175 1.13 6.63 12.59
C SER A 175 0.28 5.36 12.64
N GLU A 176 -0.89 5.36 12.01
CA GLU A 176 -1.80 4.20 12.04
C GLU A 176 -1.49 3.26 10.87
N LEU A 177 -1.41 1.96 11.15
CA LEU A 177 -1.24 0.94 10.11
C LEU A 177 -2.62 0.47 9.63
N CYS A 178 -2.87 0.61 8.33
CA CYS A 178 -3.99 -0.01 7.64
C CYS A 178 -3.47 -1.20 6.83
N VAL A 179 -4.03 -2.38 7.08
CA VAL A 179 -3.70 -3.61 6.35
C VAL A 179 -4.85 -3.94 5.43
N VAL A 180 -4.55 -4.14 4.14
CA VAL A 180 -5.50 -4.68 3.19
C VAL A 180 -5.48 -6.20 3.34
N LEU A 181 -6.65 -6.77 3.58
CA LEU A 181 -6.87 -8.18 3.80
C LEU A 181 -7.61 -8.76 2.60
N ARG A 182 -7.21 -9.94 2.17
CA ARG A 182 -8.01 -10.78 1.26
C ARG A 182 -8.47 -12.00 2.03
N ALA A 183 -9.78 -12.14 2.17
CA ALA A 183 -10.41 -13.29 2.78
C ALA A 183 -10.93 -14.22 1.66
N PHE A 184 -10.52 -15.48 1.69
CA PHE A 184 -11.12 -16.52 0.86
C PHE A 184 -12.32 -17.11 1.62
N ILE A 185 -13.50 -17.01 1.02
CA ILE A 185 -14.78 -17.36 1.63
C ILE A 185 -15.37 -18.57 0.91
N GLU A 186 -15.70 -19.60 1.67
CA GLU A 186 -16.47 -20.76 1.22
C GLU A 186 -17.91 -20.67 1.73
N ASN A 187 -18.88 -21.08 0.92
CA ASN A 187 -20.27 -21.21 1.32
C ASN A 187 -20.89 -22.43 0.64
N ASP A 188 -21.54 -23.32 1.39
CA ASP A 188 -22.21 -24.51 0.82
C ASP A 188 -23.37 -24.18 -0.13
N LEU A 189 -23.84 -22.93 -0.15
CA LEU A 189 -24.99 -22.43 -0.90
C LEU A 189 -24.62 -21.44 -2.02
N ALA A 190 -23.36 -21.03 -2.12
CA ALA A 190 -22.88 -20.06 -3.11
C ALA A 190 -21.50 -20.48 -3.65
N ASP A 191 -21.01 -19.78 -4.68
CA ASP A 191 -19.66 -20.04 -5.17
C ASP A 191 -18.62 -19.47 -4.19
N GLU A 192 -17.48 -20.16 -4.09
CA GLU A 192 -16.31 -19.66 -3.38
C GLU A 192 -15.81 -18.37 -4.04
N HIS A 193 -15.41 -17.40 -3.22
CA HIS A 193 -14.97 -16.10 -3.72
C HIS A 193 -13.99 -15.46 -2.74
N ASP A 194 -13.16 -14.56 -3.28
CA ASP A 194 -12.38 -13.65 -2.46
C ASP A 194 -13.21 -12.42 -2.08
N GLU A 195 -12.97 -11.86 -0.90
CA GLU A 195 -13.39 -10.51 -0.54
C GLU A 195 -12.20 -9.71 0.00
N LEU A 196 -12.18 -8.40 -0.29
CA LEU A 196 -11.17 -7.48 0.22
C LEU A 196 -11.73 -6.63 1.35
N PHE A 197 -10.90 -6.45 2.38
CA PHE A 197 -11.18 -5.59 3.51
C PHE A 197 -9.98 -4.71 3.81
N VAL A 198 -10.21 -3.60 4.50
CA VAL A 198 -9.16 -2.80 5.13
C VAL A 198 -9.34 -2.81 6.63
N TYR A 199 -8.31 -3.27 7.33
CA TYR A 199 -8.27 -3.30 8.79
C TYR A 199 -7.31 -2.25 9.32
N ASN A 200 -7.82 -1.32 10.11
CA ASN A 200 -7.00 -0.34 10.84
C ASN A 200 -6.59 -0.94 12.19
N THR A 201 -5.30 -1.19 12.38
CA THR A 201 -4.79 -1.88 13.57
C THR A 201 -4.87 -1.04 14.85
N ALA A 202 -4.89 0.29 14.71
CA ALA A 202 -4.96 1.21 15.85
C ALA A 202 -6.40 1.40 16.33
N GLN A 203 -7.35 1.40 15.39
CA GLN A 203 -8.77 1.60 15.66
C GLN A 203 -9.53 0.30 15.92
N ASP A 204 -8.92 -0.86 15.63
CA ASP A 204 -9.56 -2.19 15.70
C ASP A 204 -10.87 -2.20 14.89
N ALA A 205 -10.79 -1.64 13.67
CA ALA A 205 -11.93 -1.39 12.79
C ALA A 205 -11.68 -1.98 11.41
N LEU A 206 -12.70 -2.60 10.85
CA LEU A 206 -12.70 -3.22 9.53
C LEU A 206 -13.66 -2.48 8.60
N THR A 207 -13.30 -2.32 7.33
CA THR A 207 -14.17 -1.79 6.28
C THR A 207 -14.09 -2.72 5.06
N ASP A 208 -15.23 -3.05 4.46
CA ASP A 208 -15.32 -3.83 3.23
C ASP A 208 -14.92 -2.99 2.00
N TYR A 209 -14.29 -3.62 1.02
CA TYR A 209 -14.03 -2.99 -0.27
C TYR A 209 -15.15 -3.30 -1.26
N SER A 210 -15.95 -2.28 -1.57
CA SER A 210 -17.10 -2.40 -2.49
C SER A 210 -16.77 -2.12 -3.97
N GLY A 211 -15.50 -2.25 -4.39
CA GLY A 211 -15.06 -2.00 -5.78
C GLY A 211 -14.78 -0.52 -6.13
N GLY A 212 -15.18 0.43 -5.29
CA GLY A 212 -14.98 1.86 -5.53
C GLY A 212 -13.61 2.37 -5.09
N LYS A 213 -13.40 2.47 -3.77
CA LYS A 213 -12.17 2.99 -3.17
C LYS A 213 -11.58 1.98 -2.20
N LEU A 214 -10.34 1.57 -2.43
CA LEU A 214 -9.66 0.63 -1.54
C LEU A 214 -9.48 1.21 -0.14
N LEU A 215 -9.08 2.48 -0.06
CA LEU A 215 -8.68 3.12 1.19
C LEU A 215 -9.70 4.19 1.63
N PRO A 216 -9.75 4.50 2.95
CA PRO A 216 -10.63 5.54 3.48
C PRO A 216 -10.46 6.89 2.78
N THR A 217 -11.56 7.64 2.65
CA THR A 217 -11.55 8.96 2.00
C THR A 217 -10.65 9.93 2.76
N GLY A 218 -9.85 10.71 2.02
CA GLY A 218 -8.93 11.70 2.57
C GLY A 218 -7.58 11.14 3.02
N LEU A 219 -7.34 9.83 2.84
CA LEU A 219 -6.04 9.22 3.11
C LEU A 219 -5.06 9.34 1.94
N CYS A 220 -5.56 9.20 0.71
CA CYS A 220 -4.73 9.23 -0.50
C CYS A 220 -4.44 10.66 -0.95
N ASP A 221 -3.31 10.86 -1.62
CA ASP A 221 -2.90 12.16 -2.14
C ASP A 221 -3.86 12.67 -3.23
N HIS A 222 -3.92 13.98 -3.42
CA HIS A 222 -4.65 14.57 -4.55
C HIS A 222 -3.65 14.91 -5.65
N LEU A 223 -3.76 14.25 -6.82
CA LEU A 223 -2.90 14.48 -7.99
C LEU A 223 -3.60 15.32 -9.05
N ASP A 224 -2.82 15.98 -9.91
CA ASP A 224 -3.30 16.65 -11.13
C ASP A 224 -2.65 16.01 -12.36
N PRO A 225 -3.42 15.35 -13.26
CA PRO A 225 -4.88 15.18 -13.20
C PRO A 225 -5.36 14.20 -12.11
N PRO A 226 -6.60 14.33 -11.62
CA PRO A 226 -7.10 13.52 -10.51
C PRO A 226 -7.20 12.04 -10.87
N LEU A 227 -6.85 11.18 -9.92
CA LEU A 227 -7.03 9.72 -10.00
C LEU A 227 -8.49 9.32 -9.81
N HIS A 228 -8.84 8.09 -10.16
CA HIS A 228 -10.20 7.58 -10.17
C HIS A 228 -10.91 7.78 -8.84
N TYR A 229 -10.25 7.45 -7.73
CA TYR A 229 -10.82 7.59 -6.39
C TYR A 229 -11.16 9.04 -6.01
N ASP A 230 -10.61 10.02 -6.70
CA ASP A 230 -10.79 11.45 -6.42
C ASP A 230 -11.74 12.15 -7.39
N ARG A 231 -12.17 11.47 -8.46
CA ARG A 231 -13.02 12.07 -9.49
C ARG A 231 -14.45 12.36 -9.04
N GLY A 232 -14.88 11.73 -7.93
CA GLY A 232 -16.27 11.77 -7.48
C GLY A 232 -17.17 11.05 -8.48
N GLU A 233 -17.82 9.99 -8.06
CA GLU A 233 -18.95 9.42 -8.82
C GLU A 233 -20.24 10.18 -8.53
#